data_AF-A0A379V151-F1
#
_entry.id   AF-A0A379V151-F1
#
_cell.length_a   1.000
_cell.length_b   1.000
_cell.length_c   1.000
_cell.angle_alpha   90.00
_cell.angle_beta   90.00
_cell.angle_gamma   90.00
#
_symmetry.space_group_name_H-M   'P 1'
#
loop_
_entity.id
_entity.type
_entity.pdbx_description
1 polymer ?
#
loop_
_entity_poly.entity_id
_entity_poly.type
_entity_poly.pdbx_seq_one_letter_code
_entity_poly.pdbx_strand_id
1 'polypeptide(L)' 'MQVGERARSLGITHIISSDLGRTKRTAEIIAQACGCDITFDSRLRELDMGVLEKRQIDSLTEEEEGCVVS' A
#
# COMPACT_ATOMS: atom_id res chain seq x y z
N MET A 1 10.23 -17.02 -4.05
CA MET A 1 8.99 -17.26 -3.29
C MET A 1 8.15 -15.98 -3.40
N GLN A 2 7.03 -16.02 -4.13
CA GLN A 2 6.17 -14.85 -4.35
C GLN A 2 5.19 -14.65 -3.19
N VAL A 3 4.82 -13.42 -2.86
CA VAL A 3 4.05 -13.05 -1.65
C VAL A 3 2.69 -13.75 -1.57
N GLY A 4 2.00 -13.95 -2.70
CA GLY A 4 0.68 -14.59 -2.74
C GLY A 4 0.66 -16.04 -2.26
N GLU A 5 1.69 -16.84 -2.56
CA GLU A 5 1.75 -18.24 -2.13
C GLU A 5 1.95 -18.35 -0.61
N ARG A 6 2.72 -17.42 -0.03
CA ARG A 6 2.91 -17.34 1.42
C ARG A 6 1.63 -16.93 2.13
N ALA A 7 0.90 -15.96 1.60
CA ALA A 7 -0.42 -15.55 2.12
C ALA A 7 -1.41 -16.72 2.16
N ARG A 8 -1.45 -17.56 1.11
CA ARG A 8 -2.30 -18.75 1.09
C ARG A 8 -1.95 -19.76 2.18
N SER A 9 -0.67 -19.99 2.44
CA SER A 9 -0.22 -20.90 3.51
C SER A 9 -0.55 -20.43 4.93
N LEU A 10 -0.82 -19.12 5.11
CA LEU A 10 -1.15 -18.51 6.40
C LEU A 10 -2.66 -18.48 6.69
N GLY A 11 -3.50 -18.95 5.76
CA GLY A 11 -4.95 -19.00 5.95
C GLY A 11 -5.64 -17.63 5.90
N ILE A 12 -5.12 -16.71 5.08
CA ILE A 12 -5.74 -15.38 4.91
C ILE A 12 -7.13 -15.53 4.27
N THR A 13 -8.15 -15.05 4.96
CA THR A 13 -9.56 -15.12 4.53
C THR A 13 -10.09 -13.81 3.94
N HIS A 14 -9.41 -12.69 4.19
CA HIS A 14 -9.84 -11.35 3.78
C HIS A 14 -8.64 -10.49 3.43
N ILE A 15 -8.75 -9.70 2.36
CA ILE A 15 -7.72 -8.72 1.97
C ILE A 15 -8.33 -7.33 2.11
N ILE A 16 -7.65 -6.46 2.85
CA ILE A 16 -8.00 -5.04 2.98
C ILE A 16 -6.85 -4.23 2.37
N SER A 17 -7.16 -3.32 1.44
CA SER A 17 -6.13 -2.55 0.72
C SER A 17 -6.55 -1.11 0.47
N SER A 18 -5.59 -0.21 0.28
CA SER A 18 -5.90 1.13 -0.23
C SER A 18 -6.30 1.07 -1.71
N ASP A 19 -7.13 2.02 -2.14
CA ASP A 19 -7.62 2.12 -3.52
C ASP A 19 -6.65 2.84 -4.47
N LEU A 20 -5.44 3.18 -4.00
CA LEU A 20 -4.37 3.72 -4.84
C LEU A 20 -3.96 2.69 -5.90
N GLY A 21 -3.80 3.13 -7.14
CA GLY A 21 -3.64 2.24 -8.30
C GLY A 21 -2.47 1.25 -8.20
N ARG A 22 -1.40 1.59 -7.48
CA ARG A 22 -0.24 0.69 -7.24
C ARG A 22 -0.57 -0.40 -6.21
N THR A 23 -1.28 -0.06 -5.14
CA THR A 23 -1.68 -0.99 -4.08
C THR A 23 -2.79 -1.92 -4.57
N LYS A 24 -3.72 -1.39 -5.36
CA LYS A 24 -4.82 -2.14 -5.97
C LYS A 24 -4.34 -3.33 -6.79
N ARG A 25 -3.34 -3.14 -7.65
CA ARG A 25 -2.81 -4.21 -8.50
C ARG A 25 -2.20 -5.36 -7.69
N THR A 26 -1.51 -5.04 -6.61
CA THR A 26 -0.93 -6.03 -5.71
C THR A 26 -2.02 -6.81 -4.95
N ALA A 27 -3.04 -6.11 -4.45
CA ALA A 27 -4.17 -6.72 -3.77
C ALA A 27 -4.94 -7.70 -4.67
N GLU A 28 -5.17 -7.34 -5.94
CA GLU A 28 -5.81 -8.21 -6.92
C GLU A 28 -5.04 -9.52 -7.16
N ILE A 29 -3.71 -9.46 -7.29
CA ILE A 29 -2.86 -10.64 -7.50
C ILE A 29 -2.94 -11.59 -6.29
N ILE A 30 -2.92 -11.03 -5.06
CA ILE A 30 -2.98 -11.83 -3.84
C ILE A 30 -4.38 -12.43 -3.66
N ALA A 31 -5.44 -11.66 -3.94
CA ALA A 31 -6.82 -12.13 -3.86
C ALA A 31 -7.10 -13.27 -4.83
N GLN A 32 -6.60 -13.16 -6.07
CA GLN A 32 -6.69 -14.23 -7.05
C GLN A 32 -5.98 -15.51 -6.59
N ALA A 33 -4.82 -15.38 -5.94
CA ALA A 33 -4.07 -16.52 -5.42
C ALA A 33 -4.71 -17.16 -4.17
N CYS A 34 -5.44 -16.38 -3.37
CA CYS A 34 -6.05 -16.82 -2.12
C CYS A 34 -7.54 -17.20 -2.26
N GLY A 35 -8.22 -16.77 -3.34
CA GLY A 35 -9.64 -17.01 -3.56
C GLY A 35 -10.55 -16.24 -2.60
N CYS A 36 -10.13 -15.06 -2.14
CA CYS A 36 -10.84 -14.25 -1.15
C CYS A 36 -11.20 -12.86 -1.67
N ASP A 37 -12.22 -12.25 -1.05
CA ASP A 37 -12.71 -10.92 -1.42
C ASP A 37 -11.74 -9.81 -0.99
N ILE A 38 -11.73 -8.73 -1.76
CA ILE A 38 -10.95 -7.52 -1.50
C ILE A 38 -11.90 -6.44 -0.99
N THR A 39 -11.58 -5.88 0.18
CA THR A 39 -12.19 -4.65 0.67
C THR A 39 -11.21 -3.49 0.46
N PHE A 40 -11.64 -2.47 -0.28
CA PHE A 40 -10.87 -1.24 -0.39
C PHE A 40 -11.23 -0.28 0.74
N ASP A 41 -10.22 0.27 1.40
CA ASP A 41 -10.39 1.21 2.51
C ASP A 41 -9.52 2.45 2.29
N SER A 42 -10.16 3.61 2.10
CA SER A 42 -9.48 4.88 1.87
C SER A 42 -8.69 5.37 3.09
N ARG A 43 -8.94 4.82 4.28
CA ARG A 43 -8.18 5.13 5.50
C ARG A 43 -6.78 4.50 5.50
N LEU A 44 -6.54 3.54 4.59
CA LEU A 44 -5.23 2.92 4.38
C LEU A 44 -4.41 3.63 3.29
N ARG A 45 -4.90 4.76 2.75
CA ARG A 45 -4.09 5.57 1.84
C ARG A 45 -2.88 6.10 2.60
N GLU A 46 -1.71 6.06 1.95
CA GLU A 46 -0.51 6.70 2.45
C GLU A 46 -0.77 8.21 2.65
N LEU A 47 0.06 8.85 3.47
CA LEU A 47 0.03 10.29 3.68
C LEU A 47 0.05 11.00 2.32
N ASP A 48 -0.91 11.89 2.07
CA ASP A 48 -0.90 12.73 0.86
C ASP A 48 0.19 13.79 1.04
N MET A 49 1.32 13.57 0.38
CA MET A 49 2.50 14.44 0.48
C MET A 49 2.37 15.71 -0.36
N GLY A 50 1.26 15.90 -1.09
CA GLY A 50 0.98 17.10 -1.87
C GLY A 50 2.15 17.48 -2.78
N VAL A 51 2.75 18.66 -2.55
CA VAL A 51 3.87 19.19 -3.35
C VAL A 51 5.18 18.40 -3.17
N LEU A 52 5.26 17.58 -2.13
CA LEU A 52 6.42 16.71 -1.85
C LEU A 52 6.29 15.35 -2.57
N GLU A 53 5.15 15.04 -3.19
CA GLU A 53 4.97 13.83 -4.00
C GLU A 53 6.04 13.74 -5.10
N LYS A 54 6.78 12.62 -5.11
CA LYS A 54 7.86 12.30 -6.06
C LYS A 54 9.11 13.16 -5.97
N ARG A 55 9.26 14.03 -4.95
CA ARG A 55 10.56 14.64 -4.65
C ARG A 55 11.52 13.60 -4.12
N GLN A 56 12.80 13.74 -4.47
CA GLN A 56 13.83 12.86 -3.96
C GLN A 56 14.06 13.20 -2.48
N ILE A 57 14.17 12.20 -1.62
CA ILE A 57 14.36 12.40 -0.17
C ILE A 57 15.59 13.29 0.07
N ASP A 58 16.67 13.06 -0.67
CA ASP A 58 17.92 13.84 -0.60
C ASP A 58 17.79 15.32 -1.04
N SER A 59 16.62 15.72 -1.56
CA SER A 59 16.33 17.09 -2.01
C SER A 59 15.39 17.84 -1.06
N LEU A 60 14.98 17.21 0.05
CA LEU A 60 14.12 17.81 1.07
C LEU A 60 14.96 18.58 2.08
N THR A 61 14.47 19.73 2.54
CA THR A 61 15.06 20.43 3.70
C THR A 61 14.63 19.75 5.01
N GLU A 62 15.34 20.01 6.11
CA GLU A 62 15.00 19.44 7.44
C GLU A 62 13.56 19.76 7.89
N GLU A 63 13.00 20.90 7.50
CA GLU A 63 11.58 21.25 7.75
C GLU A 63 10.62 20.42 6.90
N GLU A 64 10.97 20.11 5.65
CA GLU A 64 10.13 19.31 4.75
C GLU A 64 10.12 17.83 5.16
N GLU A 65 11.22 17.31 5.71
CA GLU A 65 11.26 15.97 6.32
C GLU A 65 10.39 15.88 7.59
N GLY A 66 10.30 16.95 8.39
CA GLY A 66 9.45 16.96 9.59
C GLY A 66 7.95 16.79 9.28
N CYS A 67 7.46 17.41 8.21
CA CYS A 67 6.07 17.30 7.75
C CYS A 67 5.70 15.92 7.21
N VAL A 68 6.69 15.13 6.77
CA VAL A 68 6.50 13.76 6.25
C VAL A 68 6.18 12.76 7.38
N VAL A 69 6.53 13.10 8.62
CA VAL A 69 6.51 12.17 9.78
C VAL A 69 5.47 12.57 10.84
N SER A 70 4.66 13.62 10.60
CA SER A 70 3.64 14.11 11.56
C SER A 70 2.24 13.52 11.35
#